data_AF-A0A3R7TCN1-F1
#
_entry.id   AF-A0A3R7TCN1-F1
#
_cell.length_a   1.000
_cell.length_b   1.000
_cell.length_c   1.000
_cell.angle_alpha   90.00
_cell.angle_beta   90.00
_cell.angle_gamma   90.00
#
_symmetry.space_group_name_H-M   'P 1'
#
loop_
_entity.id
_entity.type
_entity.pdbx_description
1 polymer ?
#
loop_
_entity_poly.entity_id
_entity_poly.type
_entity_poly.pdbx_seq_one_letter_code
_entity_poly.pdbx_strand_id
1 'polypeptide(L)' 'MHVRKLIICRCFHVSRDDIEQRLADGDDLDTIQGDTGVGCGCGGCMRVVLRLWGPDGNPNDQSVYFNRPEYTELDAS' A
#
# COMPACT_ATOMS: atom_id res chain seq x y z
N MET A 1 -16.26 -7.80 -12.44
CA MET A 1 -14.92 -8.28 -12.02
C MET A 1 -14.63 -7.67 -10.65
N HIS A 2 -14.53 -8.47 -9.59
CA HIS A 2 -14.19 -7.93 -8.27
C HIS A 2 -12.67 -7.80 -8.19
N VAL A 3 -12.15 -6.61 -8.48
CA VAL A 3 -10.78 -6.25 -8.14
C VAL A 3 -10.66 -6.41 -6.63
N ARG A 4 -9.90 -7.41 -6.17
CA ARG A 4 -9.65 -7.61 -4.74
C ARG A 4 -8.85 -6.40 -4.25
N LYS A 5 -9.51 -5.46 -3.58
CA LYS A 5 -8.84 -4.34 -2.90
C LYS A 5 -7.80 -4.89 -1.93
N LEU A 6 -6.56 -4.44 -2.08
CA LEU A 6 -5.49 -4.84 -1.18
C LEU A 6 -5.58 -4.01 0.11
N ILE A 7 -5.87 -4.67 1.23
CA ILE A 7 -5.85 -4.01 2.54
C ILE A 7 -4.42 -3.99 3.07
N ILE A 8 -3.85 -2.79 3.20
CA ILE A 8 -2.51 -2.54 3.76
C ILE A 8 -2.58 -2.53 5.29
N CYS A 9 -3.54 -1.83 5.87
CA CYS A 9 -3.74 -1.77 7.31
C CYS A 9 -5.07 -2.42 7.70
N ARG A 10 -5.02 -3.55 8.40
CA ARG A 10 -6.24 -4.20 8.91
C ARG A 10 -6.82 -3.53 10.15
N CYS A 11 -6.02 -2.80 10.93
CA CYS A 11 -6.51 -2.11 12.14
C CYS A 11 -7.50 -0.99 11.79
N PHE A 12 -7.19 -0.23 10.74
CA PHE A 12 -7.99 0.92 10.30
C PHE A 12 -8.62 0.73 8.92
N HIS A 13 -8.58 -0.50 8.38
CA HIS A 13 -9.10 -0.85 7.05
C HIS A 13 -8.61 0.04 5.90
N VAL A 14 -7.34 0.45 5.94
CA VAL A 14 -6.72 1.28 4.88
C VAL A 14 -6.28 0.38 3.73
N SER A 15 -6.74 0.68 2.52
CA SER A 15 -6.36 -0.02 1.30
C SER A 15 -5.19 0.64 0.57
N ARG A 16 -4.58 -0.10 -0.37
CA ARG A 16 -3.55 0.43 -1.26
C ARG A 16 -4.07 1.63 -2.05
N ASP A 17 -5.26 1.48 -2.64
CA ASP A 17 -5.89 2.51 -3.46
C ASP A 17 -6.11 3.80 -2.67
N ASP A 18 -6.50 3.70 -1.39
CA ASP A 18 -6.67 4.88 -0.52
C ASP A 18 -5.36 5.64 -0.33
N ILE A 19 -4.25 4.92 -0.14
CA ILE A 19 -2.92 5.53 0.01
C ILE A 19 -2.45 6.13 -1.32
N GLU A 20 -2.59 5.40 -2.41
CA GLU A 20 -2.17 5.87 -3.74
C GLU A 20 -2.97 7.08 -4.22
N GLN A 21 -4.27 7.12 -3.93
CA GLN A 21 -5.11 8.27 -4.25
C GLN A 21 -4.65 9.50 -3.46
N ARG A 22 -4.39 9.38 -2.16
CA ARG A 22 -3.90 10.49 -1.32
C ARG A 22 -2.54 11.01 -1.79
N LEU A 23 -1.63 10.10 -2.14
CA LEU A 23 -0.34 10.46 -2.71
C LEU A 23 -0.50 11.18 -4.06
N ALA A 24 -1.45 10.74 -4.90
CA ALA A 24 -1.75 11.41 -6.17
C ALA A 24 -2.41 12.78 -5.98
N ASP A 25 -3.18 12.96 -4.90
CA ASP A 25 -3.76 14.23 -4.48
C ASP A 25 -2.71 15.19 -3.88
N GLY A 26 -1.50 14.70 -3.59
CA GLY A 26 -0.35 15.49 -3.13
C GLY A 26 -0.04 15.38 -1.64
N ASP A 27 -0.73 14.51 -0.91
CA ASP A 27 -0.46 14.28 0.51
C ASP A 27 0.86 13.51 0.71
N ASP A 28 1.56 13.80 1.82
CA ASP A 28 2.70 13.00 2.25
C ASP A 28 2.29 11.85 3.18
N LEU A 29 3.20 10.90 3.41
CA LEU A 29 2.91 9.75 4.26
C LEU A 29 2.56 10.11 5.69
N ASP A 30 3.13 11.20 6.22
CA ASP A 30 2.84 11.66 7.58
C ASP A 30 1.41 12.20 7.69
N THR A 31 0.95 12.95 6.69
CA THR A 31 -0.45 13.42 6.57
C THR A 31 -1.40 12.24 6.42
N ILE A 32 -1.08 11.29 5.54
CA ILE A 32 -1.88 10.07 5.35
C ILE A 32 -1.94 9.26 6.64
N GLN A 33 -0.84 9.14 7.39
CA GLN A 33 -0.80 8.50 8.69
C GLN A 33 -1.66 9.22 9.73
N GLY A 34 -1.58 10.55 9.79
CA GLY A 34 -2.39 11.37 10.69
C GLY A 34 -3.89 11.20 10.45
N ASP A 35 -4.31 11.17 9.19
CA ASP A 35 -5.73 11.11 8.81
C ASP A 35 -6.32 9.70 8.87
N THR A 36 -5.56 8.70 8.44
CA THR A 36 -6.06 7.32 8.30
C THR A 36 -5.72 6.43 9.50
N GLY A 37 -4.73 6.84 10.31
CA GLY A 37 -4.17 6.02 11.37
C GLY A 37 -3.28 4.87 10.88
N VAL A 38 -2.94 4.81 9.59
CA VAL A 38 -2.07 3.74 9.07
C VAL A 38 -0.77 3.66 9.89
N GLY A 39 -0.44 2.47 10.39
CA GLY A 39 0.73 2.25 11.22
C GLY A 39 0.61 2.63 12.70
N CYS A 40 -0.46 3.28 13.15
CA CYS A 40 -0.65 3.69 14.56
C CYS A 40 -1.22 2.60 15.48
N GLY A 41 -1.83 1.55 14.90
CA GLY A 41 -2.53 0.49 15.65
C GLY A 41 -1.54 -0.55 16.16
N CYS A 42 -1.38 -1.64 15.41
CA CYS A 42 -0.38 -2.67 15.73
C CYS A 42 1.02 -2.38 15.15
N GLY A 43 1.19 -1.33 14.33
CA GLY A 43 2.43 -1.00 13.64
C GLY A 43 2.87 -1.94 12.51
N GLY A 44 2.32 -3.15 12.41
CA GLY A 44 2.82 -4.18 11.48
C GLY A 44 2.74 -3.84 9.99
N CYS A 45 1.81 -2.96 9.60
CA CYS A 45 1.69 -2.47 8.22
C CYS A 45 2.75 -1.43 7.83
N MET A 46 3.41 -0.78 8.80
CA MET A 46 4.35 0.31 8.50
C MET A 46 5.55 -0.16 7.69
N ARG A 47 6.01 -1.40 7.92
CA ARG A 47 7.06 -2.01 7.09
C ARG A 47 6.66 -2.13 5.62
N VAL A 48 5.38 -2.38 5.33
CA VAL A 48 4.85 -2.43 3.95
C VAL A 48 4.76 -1.03 3.38
N VAL A 49 4.23 -0.07 4.15
CA VAL A 49 4.10 1.33 3.72
C VAL A 49 5.46 1.92 3.35
N LEU A 50 6.47 1.78 4.21
CA LEU A 50 7.81 2.30 3.95
C LEU A 50 8.49 1.60 2.77
N ARG A 51 8.21 0.30 2.56
CA ARG A 51 8.78 -0.43 1.42
C ARG A 51 8.18 0.00 0.08
N LEU A 52 6.92 0.41 0.07
CA LEU A 52 6.24 0.84 -1.15
C LEU A 52 6.41 2.34 -1.41
N TRP A 53 6.30 3.18 -0.38
CA TRP A 53 6.18 4.63 -0.52
C TRP A 53 7.14 5.43 0.38
N GLY A 54 8.00 4.77 1.15
CA GLY A 54 9.02 5.46 1.93
C GLY A 54 10.10 6.10 1.06
N PRO A 55 11.14 6.71 1.68
CA PRO A 55 12.21 7.40 0.95
C PRO A 55 12.92 6.55 -0.12
N ASP A 56 13.09 5.26 0.15
CA ASP A 56 13.66 4.26 -0.77
C ASP A 56 12.59 3.27 -1.28
N GLY A 57 11.32 3.67 -1.21
CA GLY A 57 10.18 2.83 -1.52
C GLY A 57 10.02 2.59 -3.03
N ASN A 58 9.52 1.42 -3.39
CA ASN A 58 9.10 1.11 -4.75
C ASN A 58 7.62 0.69 -4.75
N PRO A 59 6.69 1.51 -5.28
CA PRO A 59 5.26 1.20 -5.32
C PRO A 59 4.91 -0.09 -6.08
N ASN A 60 5.85 -0.58 -6.89
CA ASN A 60 5.74 -1.82 -7.67
C ASN A 60 6.53 -2.99 -7.05
N ASP A 61 7.06 -2.86 -5.83
CA ASP A 61 7.77 -3.95 -5.15
C ASP A 61 6.79 -5.12 -4.88
N GLN A 62 6.96 -6.20 -5.64
CA GLN A 62 6.11 -7.38 -5.53
C GLN A 62 6.41 -8.22 -4.26
N SER A 63 7.55 -7.99 -3.60
CA SER A 63 7.93 -8.73 -2.39
C SER A 63 7.01 -8.44 -1.20
N VAL A 64 6.25 -7.34 -1.21
CA VAL A 64 5.26 -7.10 -0.14
C VAL A 64 4.06 -8.06 -0.25
N TYR A 65 3.88 -8.71 -1.40
CA TYR A 65 2.82 -9.65 -1.71
C TYR A 65 3.30 -11.09 -1.58
N PHE A 66 3.82 -11.48 -0.40
CA PHE A 66 4.16 -12.87 -0.02
C PHE A 66 2.91 -13.77 0.07
N ASN A 67 2.07 -13.84 -0.97
CA ASN A 67 1.13 -14.91 -1.33
C ASN A 67 0.24 -14.56 -2.55
N ARG A 68 0.53 -13.50 -3.31
CA ARG A 68 -0.22 -13.23 -4.54
C ARG A 68 0.33 -14.21 -5.58
N PRO A 69 -0.51 -15.07 -6.23
CA PRO A 69 -0.03 -15.77 -7.40
C PRO A 69 0.48 -14.71 -8.36
N GLU A 70 1.74 -14.87 -8.80
CA GLU A 70 2.33 -14.13 -9.89
C GLU A 70 1.28 -14.04 -11.00
N TYR A 71 0.68 -12.87 -11.20
CA TYR A 71 0.01 -12.61 -12.46
C TYR A 71 1.17 -12.38 -13.43
N THR A 72 1.56 -13.50 -14.02
CA THR A 72 2.46 -13.62 -15.15
C THR A 72 2.21 -12.49 -16.15
N GLU A 73 3.31 -11.88 -16.56
CA GLU A 73 3.56 -11.18 -17.81
C GLU A 73 2.49 -11.39 -18.90
N LEU A 74 1.40 -10.63 -18.88
CA LEU A 74 0.38 -10.63 -19.95
C LEU A 74 0.09 -9.24 -20.52
N ASP A 75 0.96 -8.27 -20.25
CA ASP A 75 0.98 -6.96 -20.90
C ASP A 75 2.37 -6.60 -21.47
N ALA A 76 3.13 -7.61 -21.87
CA ALA A 76 4.27 -7.46 -22.78
C ALA A 76 4.06 -8.33 -24.04
N SER A 77 3.47 -7.70 -25.07
CA SER A 77 3.31 -8.12 -26.48
C SER A 77 1.94 -8.70 -26.88
#